data_AF-A0A812TLQ9-F1
#
_entry.id   AF-A0A812TLQ9-F1
#
_cell.length_a   1.000
_cell.length_b   1.000
_cell.length_c   1.000
_cell.angle_alpha   90.00
_cell.angle_beta   90.00
_cell.angle_gamma   90.00
#
_symmetry.space_group_name_H-M   'P 1'
#
loop_
_entity.id
_entity.type
_entity.pdbx_description
1 polymer ?
#
loop_
_entity_poly.entity_id
_entity_poly.type
_entity_poly.pdbx_seq_one_letter_code
_entity_poly.pdbx_strand_id
1 'polypeptide(L)'
;MTSVLSSLQLLIKCLMASIDMLFWTFCLLTFLQCVAGMIVSTLCRDYIENPEYPSVTRDEVYRYYGSFTRTFLTMFEILFANWAPSCRVLVDNVSEWFSIFFLLYRCIIGFAVLNVVNAVFVQQTMKTASFDEELAFKQKERDVVTYTNKVRRLFQTMDETGDGTLNFEEFSKLVTSPKLKFWMSQLELDYHDLLSLFEFLDNGDGQITLNEFIEGATRLRGQAK
;
A
#
# COMPACT_ATOMS: atom_id res chain seq x y z
N MET A 1 0.85 -14.86 16.46
CA MET A 1 1.81 -13.71 16.56
C MET A 1 2.20 -13.15 15.19
N THR A 2 2.33 -13.99 14.14
CA THR A 2 2.67 -13.58 12.77
C THR A 2 1.65 -12.67 12.08
N SER A 3 0.34 -12.87 12.31
CA SER A 3 -0.75 -12.07 11.70
C SER A 3 -0.81 -10.59 12.15
N VAL A 4 -0.41 -10.31 13.39
CA VAL A 4 -0.36 -8.92 13.90
C VAL A 4 0.79 -8.17 13.25
N LEU A 5 1.94 -8.84 13.07
CA LEU A 5 3.11 -8.26 12.42
C LEU A 5 2.84 -7.95 10.94
N SER A 6 2.11 -8.83 10.24
CA SER A 6 1.76 -8.61 8.83
C SER A 6 0.80 -7.43 8.64
N SER A 7 -0.17 -7.27 9.56
CA SER A 7 -1.09 -6.13 9.53
C SER A 7 -0.36 -4.80 9.76
N LEU A 8 0.60 -4.79 10.70
CA LEU A 8 1.46 -3.64 10.95
C LEU A 8 2.37 -3.33 9.76
N GLN A 9 2.96 -4.34 9.13
CA GLN A 9 3.79 -4.18 7.94
C GLN A 9 3.01 -3.57 6.77
N LEU A 10 1.77 -4.00 6.57
CA LEU A 10 0.89 -3.42 5.55
C LEU A 10 0.62 -1.93 5.84
N LEU A 11 0.29 -1.58 7.09
CA LEU A 11 0.09 -0.19 7.49
C LEU A 11 1.35 0.67 7.25
N ILE A 12 2.53 0.16 7.60
CA ILE A 12 3.81 0.86 7.38
C ILE A 12 4.08 1.05 5.89
N LYS A 13 3.84 0.02 5.06
CA LYS A 13 3.96 0.15 3.59
C LYS A 13 3.01 1.22 3.03
N CYS A 14 1.75 1.24 3.47
CA CYS A 14 0.76 2.24 3.04
C CYS A 14 1.19 3.66 3.43
N LEU A 15 1.72 3.83 4.66
CA LEU A 15 2.26 5.11 5.13
C LEU A 15 3.43 5.55 4.25
N MET A 16 4.43 4.69 4.03
CA MET A 16 5.58 5.00 3.18
C MET A 16 5.17 5.34 1.75
N ALA A 17 4.24 4.58 1.18
CA ALA A 17 3.72 4.80 -0.16
C ALA A 17 2.94 6.12 -0.30
N SER A 18 2.49 6.72 0.81
CA SER A 18 1.75 7.98 0.83
C SER A 18 2.64 9.21 1.07
N ILE A 19 3.90 9.03 1.49
CA ILE A 19 4.82 10.13 1.86
C ILE A 19 4.98 11.13 0.71
N ASP A 20 5.26 10.65 -0.50
CA ASP A 20 5.51 11.53 -1.65
C ASP A 20 4.30 12.40 -1.98
N MET A 21 3.10 11.80 -1.95
CA MET A 21 1.88 12.55 -2.26
C MET A 21 1.50 13.52 -1.14
N LEU A 22 1.70 13.14 0.12
CA LEU A 22 1.53 14.03 1.26
C LEU A 22 2.49 15.21 1.21
N PHE A 23 3.76 14.97 0.84
CA PHE A 23 4.76 16.01 0.67
C PHE A 23 4.33 17.03 -0.38
N TRP A 24 3.96 16.58 -1.58
CA TRP A 24 3.52 17.49 -2.65
C TRP A 24 2.23 18.23 -2.31
N THR A 25 1.31 17.57 -1.60
CA THR A 25 0.11 18.23 -1.10
C THR A 25 0.49 19.33 -0.11
N PHE A 26 1.36 19.05 0.86
CA PHE A 26 1.84 20.05 1.81
C PHE A 26 2.58 21.22 1.13
N CYS A 27 3.39 20.96 0.11
CA CYS A 27 4.03 22.01 -0.69
C CYS A 27 3.01 22.92 -1.39
N LEU A 28 2.00 22.33 -2.05
CA LEU A 28 0.94 23.10 -2.71
C LEU A 28 0.16 23.96 -1.70
N LEU A 29 -0.13 23.41 -0.52
CA LEU A 29 -0.81 24.14 0.55
C LEU A 29 0.01 25.31 1.07
N THR A 30 1.29 25.06 1.34
CA THR A 30 2.23 26.08 1.79
C THR A 30 2.30 27.21 0.78
N PHE A 31 2.33 26.90 -0.52
CA PHE A 31 2.31 27.90 -1.58
C PHE A 31 1.02 28.73 -1.56
N LEU A 32 -0.15 28.10 -1.51
CA LEU A 32 -1.44 28.81 -1.45
C LEU A 32 -1.58 29.68 -0.19
N GLN A 33 -1.09 29.17 0.95
CA GLN A 33 -1.03 29.91 2.22
C GLN A 33 -0.14 31.14 2.12
N CYS A 34 1.05 31.02 1.51
CA CYS A 34 1.94 32.14 1.28
C CYS A 34 1.28 33.22 0.41
N VAL A 35 0.61 32.84 -0.68
CA VAL A 35 -0.09 33.78 -1.56
C VAL A 35 -1.20 34.51 -0.79
N ALA A 36 -2.09 33.78 -0.12
CA ALA A 36 -3.18 34.36 0.66
C ALA A 36 -2.66 35.25 1.79
N GLY A 37 -1.59 34.83 2.48
CA GLY A 37 -0.93 35.59 3.53
C GLY A 37 -0.32 36.89 3.01
N MET A 38 0.38 36.86 1.87
CA MET A 38 0.92 38.09 1.26
C MET A 38 -0.19 39.07 0.89
N ILE A 39 -1.32 38.59 0.36
CA ILE A 39 -2.48 39.45 0.06
C ILE A 39 -2.99 40.13 1.34
N VAL A 40 -3.21 39.40 2.43
CA VAL A 40 -3.69 40.02 3.68
C VAL A 40 -2.65 40.97 4.27
N SER A 41 -1.38 40.56 4.31
CA SER A 41 -0.31 41.41 4.86
C SER A 41 -0.15 42.72 4.09
N THR A 42 -0.32 42.70 2.76
CA THR A 42 -0.30 43.92 1.94
C THR A 42 -1.52 44.80 2.19
N LEU A 43 -2.72 44.22 2.33
CA LEU A 43 -3.94 44.97 2.65
C LEU A 43 -3.92 45.60 4.05
N CYS A 44 -3.21 44.98 5.01
CA CYS A 44 -3.08 45.52 6.36
C CYS A 44 -2.01 46.63 6.48
N ARG A 45 -1.15 46.82 5.47
CA ARG A 45 -0.01 47.73 5.57
C ARG A 45 -0.42 49.16 5.87
N ASP A 46 -1.41 49.69 5.15
CA ASP A 46 -1.86 51.07 5.33
C ASP A 46 -2.43 51.32 6.73
N TYR A 47 -3.16 50.33 7.28
CA TYR A 47 -3.66 50.38 8.66
C TYR A 47 -2.51 50.35 9.68
N ILE A 48 -1.52 49.48 9.46
CA ILE A 48 -0.35 49.33 10.34
C ILE A 48 0.53 50.58 10.32
N GLU A 49 0.66 51.29 9.21
CA GLU A 49 1.57 52.44 9.09
C GLU A 49 0.90 53.77 9.42
N ASN A 50 -0.43 53.89 9.30
CA ASN A 50 -1.14 55.14 9.55
C ASN A 50 -1.14 55.51 11.06
N PRO A 51 -0.52 56.64 11.47
CA PRO A 51 -0.46 57.07 12.86
C PRO A 51 -1.79 57.59 13.43
N GLU A 52 -2.82 57.79 12.60
CA GLU A 52 -4.16 58.20 13.04
C GLU A 52 -4.88 57.12 13.86
N TYR A 53 -4.53 55.84 13.64
CA TYR A 53 -5.12 54.73 14.37
C TYR A 53 -4.41 54.47 15.72
N PRO A 54 -5.12 54.00 16.76
CA PRO A 54 -4.54 53.72 18.07
C PRO A 54 -3.40 52.70 18.00
N SER A 55 -2.27 53.00 18.67
CA SER A 55 -1.07 52.15 18.66
C SER A 55 -1.35 50.71 19.11
N VAL A 56 -2.20 50.53 20.11
CA VAL A 56 -2.58 49.20 20.64
C VAL A 56 -3.18 48.32 19.53
N THR A 57 -4.12 48.84 18.75
CA THR A 57 -4.77 48.08 17.66
C THR A 57 -3.81 47.83 16.48
N ARG A 58 -2.92 48.78 16.19
CA ARG A 58 -1.88 48.61 15.17
C ARG A 58 -0.88 47.52 15.56
N ASP A 59 -0.48 47.48 16.83
CA ASP A 59 0.42 46.46 17.37
C ASP A 59 -0.23 45.07 17.35
N GLU A 60 -1.53 44.97 17.62
CA GLU A 60 -2.30 43.73 17.47
C GLU A 60 -2.34 43.26 16.02
N VAL A 61 -2.68 44.13 15.07
CA VAL A 61 -2.69 43.79 13.64
C VAL A 61 -1.29 43.40 13.17
N TYR A 62 -0.26 44.13 13.60
CA TYR A 62 1.14 43.83 13.29
C TYR A 62 1.59 42.48 13.85
N ARG A 63 1.12 42.09 15.04
CA ARG A 63 1.47 40.83 15.67
C ARG A 63 1.15 39.64 14.77
N TYR A 64 0.01 39.69 14.09
CA TYR A 64 -0.48 38.65 13.19
C TYR A 64 -0.03 38.86 11.73
N TYR A 65 -0.14 40.07 11.18
CA TYR A 65 -0.03 40.33 9.73
C TYR A 65 1.12 41.28 9.33
N GLY A 66 1.96 41.69 10.28
CA GLY A 66 2.97 42.73 10.07
C GLY A 66 4.24 42.30 9.33
N SER A 67 4.52 41.00 9.26
CA SER A 67 5.65 40.47 8.49
C SER A 67 5.29 39.18 7.80
N PHE A 68 6.10 38.76 6.82
CA PHE A 68 5.90 37.51 6.10
C PHE A 68 5.79 36.31 7.06
N THR A 69 6.76 36.11 7.95
CA THR A 69 6.78 34.96 8.87
C THR A 69 5.61 34.96 9.84
N ARG A 70 5.23 36.14 10.37
CA ARG A 70 4.06 36.28 11.25
C ARG A 70 2.78 35.93 10.52
N THR A 71 2.63 36.44 9.30
CA THR A 71 1.45 36.18 8.48
C THR A 71 1.38 34.73 8.06
N PHE A 72 2.50 34.11 7.67
CA PHE A 72 2.57 32.71 7.34
C PHE A 72 2.12 31.82 8.51
N LEU A 73 2.65 32.06 9.71
CA LEU A 73 2.23 31.35 10.93
C LEU A 73 0.74 31.59 11.21
N THR A 74 0.26 32.82 11.08
CA THR A 74 -1.14 33.17 11.28
C THR A 74 -2.06 32.44 10.29
N MET A 75 -1.72 32.39 9.00
CA MET A 75 -2.50 31.67 7.98
C MET A 75 -2.49 30.15 8.22
N PHE A 76 -1.41 29.61 8.78
CA PHE A 76 -1.32 28.22 9.23
C PHE A 76 -2.24 27.96 10.43
N GLU A 77 -2.25 28.84 11.44
CA GLU A 77 -3.17 28.77 12.58
C GLU A 77 -4.64 28.89 12.16
N ILE A 78 -4.95 29.77 11.20
CA ILE A 78 -6.29 29.89 10.63
C ILE A 78 -6.71 28.59 9.92
N LEU A 79 -5.78 27.85 9.33
CA LEU A 79 -6.11 26.56 8.70
C LEU A 79 -6.32 25.45 9.72
N PHE A 80 -5.38 25.26 10.65
CA PHE A 80 -5.30 24.05 11.48
C PHE A 80 -5.74 24.22 12.94
N ALA A 81 -5.79 25.45 13.44
CA ALA A 81 -6.02 25.75 14.85
C ALA A 81 -7.23 26.69 15.04
N ASN A 82 -7.14 27.56 16.04
CA ASN A 82 -8.17 28.53 16.33
C ASN A 82 -8.06 29.74 15.38
N TRP A 83 -8.99 29.81 14.43
CA TRP A 83 -9.05 30.88 13.44
C TRP A 83 -9.66 32.19 13.97
N ALA A 84 -10.47 32.12 15.04
CA ALA A 84 -11.30 33.26 15.44
C ALA A 84 -10.49 34.49 15.90
N PRO A 85 -9.46 34.38 16.78
CA PRO A 85 -8.70 35.55 17.23
C PRO A 85 -8.02 36.28 16.08
N SER A 86 -7.31 35.55 15.23
CA SER A 86 -6.56 36.11 14.10
C SER A 86 -7.46 36.78 13.06
N CYS A 87 -8.68 36.27 12.85
CA CYS A 87 -9.65 36.88 11.94
C CYS A 87 -10.33 38.10 12.57
N ARG A 88 -10.73 38.00 13.84
CA ARG A 88 -11.42 39.07 14.57
C ARG A 88 -10.59 40.33 14.69
N VAL A 89 -9.27 40.21 14.86
CA VAL A 89 -8.36 41.37 14.87
C VAL A 89 -8.51 42.23 13.61
N LEU A 90 -8.71 41.65 12.42
CA LEU A 90 -8.91 42.44 11.19
C LEU A 90 -10.36 42.88 10.99
N VAL A 91 -11.31 42.01 11.32
CA VAL A 91 -12.75 42.30 11.16
C VAL A 91 -13.18 43.46 12.06
N ASP A 92 -12.73 43.45 13.32
CA ASP A 92 -13.19 44.39 14.32
C ASP A 92 -12.40 45.72 14.28
N ASN A 93 -11.13 45.72 13.82
CA ASN A 93 -10.29 46.92 13.80
C ASN A 93 -10.07 47.54 12.40
N VAL A 94 -10.08 46.74 11.32
CA VAL A 94 -9.69 47.23 9.98
C VAL A 94 -10.91 47.35 9.06
N SER A 95 -11.62 46.25 8.83
CA SER A 95 -12.82 46.24 7.97
C SER A 95 -13.59 44.93 8.09
N GLU A 96 -14.91 45.02 8.14
CA GLU A 96 -15.79 43.84 8.13
C GLU A 96 -15.62 42.98 6.86
N TRP A 97 -15.14 43.55 5.74
CA TRP A 97 -14.89 42.82 4.49
C TRP A 97 -13.88 41.69 4.64
N PHE A 98 -12.97 41.75 5.63
CA PHE A 98 -12.07 40.64 5.92
C PHE A 98 -12.80 39.37 6.35
N SER A 99 -14.03 39.47 6.87
CA SER A 99 -14.84 38.30 7.23
C SER A 99 -15.13 37.43 6.00
N ILE A 100 -15.46 38.05 4.86
CA ILE A 100 -15.72 37.34 3.60
C ILE A 100 -14.44 36.66 3.11
N PHE A 101 -13.29 37.35 3.17
CA PHE A 101 -12.01 36.78 2.79
C PHE A 101 -11.68 35.51 3.61
N PHE A 102 -11.78 35.57 4.94
CA PHE A 102 -11.44 34.44 5.81
C PHE A 102 -12.44 33.29 5.70
N LEU A 103 -13.73 33.57 5.53
CA LEU A 103 -14.73 32.55 5.28
C LEU A 103 -14.47 31.83 3.95
N LEU A 104 -14.19 32.56 2.88
CA LEU A 104 -13.86 31.95 1.58
C LEU A 104 -12.56 31.15 1.65
N TYR A 105 -11.51 31.69 2.27
CA TYR A 105 -10.25 30.97 2.48
C TYR A 105 -10.49 29.67 3.24
N ARG A 106 -11.27 29.69 4.33
CA ARG A 106 -11.54 28.51 5.15
C ARG A 106 -12.47 27.51 4.45
N CYS A 107 -13.45 27.98 3.68
CA CYS A 107 -14.32 27.11 2.89
C CYS A 107 -13.55 26.40 1.77
N ILE A 108 -12.69 27.13 1.05
CA ILE A 108 -11.94 26.58 -0.08
C ILE A 108 -10.76 25.75 0.42
N ILE A 109 -9.83 26.35 1.17
CA ILE A 109 -8.62 25.68 1.62
C ILE A 109 -8.93 24.72 2.76
N GLY A 110 -9.74 25.09 3.75
CA GLY A 110 -10.04 24.21 4.90
C GLY A 110 -10.77 22.92 4.52
N PHE A 111 -11.88 23.03 3.77
CA PHE A 111 -12.65 21.84 3.39
C PHE A 111 -12.04 21.08 2.22
N ALA A 112 -11.57 21.74 1.16
CA ALA A 112 -11.04 21.00 0.01
C ALA A 112 -9.79 20.21 0.38
N VAL A 113 -8.92 20.75 1.24
CA VAL A 113 -7.62 20.16 1.49
C VAL A 113 -7.69 18.95 2.39
N LEU A 114 -8.37 19.04 3.53
CA LEU A 114 -8.51 17.89 4.43
C LEU A 114 -9.25 16.75 3.71
N ASN A 115 -10.25 17.09 2.90
CA ASN A 115 -10.98 16.09 2.11
C ASN A 115 -10.11 15.49 1.00
N VAL A 116 -9.30 16.28 0.29
CA VAL A 116 -8.39 15.79 -0.76
C VAL A 116 -7.29 14.91 -0.14
N VAL A 117 -6.65 15.35 0.95
CA VAL A 117 -5.62 14.57 1.65
C VAL A 117 -6.20 13.23 2.12
N ASN A 118 -7.39 13.24 2.73
CA ASN A 118 -8.06 12.01 3.17
C ASN A 118 -8.40 11.10 1.99
N ALA A 119 -8.97 11.65 0.90
CA ALA A 119 -9.32 10.87 -0.29
C ALA A 119 -8.09 10.23 -0.94
N VAL A 120 -7.01 10.99 -1.08
CA VAL A 120 -5.71 10.54 -1.58
C VAL A 120 -5.15 9.40 -0.71
N PHE A 121 -5.20 9.57 0.61
CA PHE A 121 -4.68 8.58 1.54
C PHE A 121 -5.45 7.26 1.47
N VAL A 122 -6.79 7.35 1.35
CA VAL A 122 -7.65 6.19 1.14
C VAL A 122 -7.34 5.52 -0.19
N GLN A 123 -7.24 6.29 -1.29
CA GLN A 123 -6.94 5.76 -2.62
C GLN A 123 -5.59 5.04 -2.65
N GLN A 124 -4.56 5.61 -2.04
CA GLN A 124 -3.23 5.01 -1.98
C GLN A 124 -3.19 3.76 -1.10
N THR A 125 -3.94 3.76 0.01
CA THR A 125 -4.10 2.57 0.87
C THR A 125 -4.79 1.44 0.11
N MET A 126 -5.88 1.72 -0.60
CA MET A 126 -6.59 0.73 -1.42
C MET A 126 -5.69 0.16 -2.52
N LYS A 127 -4.93 1.04 -3.21
CA LYS A 127 -3.97 0.62 -4.24
C LYS A 127 -2.86 -0.28 -3.70
N THR A 128 -2.33 0.04 -2.51
CA THR A 128 -1.27 -0.76 -1.87
C THR A 128 -1.81 -2.11 -1.41
N ALA A 129 -3.02 -2.14 -0.83
CA ALA A 129 -3.69 -3.37 -0.45
C ALA A 129 -3.98 -4.28 -1.65
N SER A 130 -4.48 -3.72 -2.76
CA SER A 130 -4.73 -4.50 -3.98
C SER A 130 -3.42 -5.02 -4.61
N PHE A 131 -2.34 -4.24 -4.52
CA PHE A 131 -1.04 -4.67 -5.04
C PHE A 131 -0.45 -5.83 -4.22
N ASP A 132 -0.61 -5.82 -2.90
CA ASP A 132 -0.19 -6.93 -2.04
C ASP A 132 -1.01 -8.21 -2.34
N GLU A 133 -2.30 -8.09 -2.67
CA GLU A 133 -3.13 -9.21 -3.13
C GLU A 133 -2.67 -9.76 -4.49
N GLU A 134 -2.40 -8.88 -5.46
CA GLU A 134 -1.89 -9.28 -6.79
C GLU A 134 -0.52 -9.95 -6.69
N LEU A 135 0.36 -9.45 -5.81
CA LEU A 135 1.66 -10.08 -5.51
C LEU A 135 1.48 -11.46 -4.90
N ALA A 136 0.56 -11.62 -3.95
CA ALA A 136 0.26 -12.91 -3.34
C ALA A 136 -0.28 -13.92 -4.37
N PHE A 137 -1.12 -13.46 -5.28
CA PHE A 137 -1.61 -14.28 -6.39
C PHE A 137 -0.48 -14.71 -7.34
N LYS A 138 0.35 -13.76 -7.79
CA LYS A 138 1.52 -14.04 -8.65
C LYS A 138 2.53 -14.98 -7.99
N GLN A 139 2.71 -14.87 -6.68
CA GLN A 139 3.58 -15.79 -5.94
C GLN A 139 3.03 -17.21 -5.97
N LYS A 140 1.73 -17.40 -5.72
CA LYS A 140 1.09 -18.72 -5.83
C LYS A 140 1.23 -19.31 -7.24
N GLU A 141 1.02 -18.51 -8.27
CA GLU A 141 1.19 -18.95 -9.66
C GLU A 141 2.63 -19.42 -9.94
N ARG A 142 3.63 -18.66 -9.47
CA ARG A 142 5.05 -19.04 -9.57
C ARG A 142 5.35 -20.32 -8.80
N ASP A 143 4.77 -20.51 -7.62
CA ASP A 143 4.96 -21.71 -6.83
C ASP A 143 4.39 -22.94 -7.55
N VAL A 144 3.21 -22.81 -8.17
CA VAL A 144 2.61 -23.85 -9.03
C VAL A 144 3.52 -24.18 -10.21
N VAL A 145 3.96 -23.19 -10.99
CA VAL A 145 4.83 -23.41 -12.15
C VAL A 145 6.16 -24.06 -11.73
N THR A 146 6.76 -23.61 -10.64
CA THR A 146 8.02 -24.18 -10.12
C THR A 146 7.81 -25.63 -9.68
N TYR A 147 6.69 -25.92 -9.02
CA TYR A 147 6.30 -27.27 -8.64
C TYR A 147 6.12 -28.18 -9.86
N THR A 148 5.31 -27.77 -10.85
CA THR A 148 5.09 -28.52 -12.09
C THR A 148 6.39 -28.78 -12.84
N ASN A 149 7.31 -27.81 -12.88
CA ASN A 149 8.62 -27.99 -13.51
C ASN A 149 9.50 -28.98 -12.76
N LYS A 150 9.46 -29.00 -11.43
CA LYS A 150 10.17 -30.02 -10.63
C LYS A 150 9.61 -31.41 -10.90
N VAL A 151 8.28 -31.56 -10.91
CA VAL A 151 7.58 -32.82 -11.21
C VAL A 151 7.88 -33.30 -12.63
N ARG A 152 7.94 -32.40 -13.61
CA ARG A 152 8.31 -32.73 -15.00
C ARG A 152 9.75 -33.21 -15.13
N ARG A 153 10.71 -32.51 -14.53
CA ARG A 153 12.13 -32.94 -14.54
C ARG A 153 12.30 -34.30 -13.89
N LEU A 154 11.52 -34.54 -12.84
CA LEU A 154 11.45 -35.82 -12.16
C LEU A 154 10.98 -36.92 -13.09
N PHE A 155 9.82 -36.75 -13.71
CA PHE A 155 9.25 -37.69 -14.66
C PHE A 155 10.25 -38.04 -15.77
N GLN A 156 10.92 -37.04 -16.36
CA GLN A 156 11.95 -37.26 -17.38
C GLN A 156 13.19 -38.02 -16.89
N THR A 157 13.48 -37.98 -15.58
CA THR A 157 14.56 -38.79 -15.00
C THR A 157 14.12 -40.23 -14.74
N MET A 158 12.80 -40.46 -14.68
CA MET A 158 12.22 -41.77 -14.40
C MET A 158 11.91 -42.56 -15.67
N ASP A 159 11.55 -41.85 -16.74
CA ASP A 159 11.26 -42.40 -18.06
C ASP A 159 12.57 -42.82 -18.75
N GLU A 160 13.07 -44.01 -18.39
CA GLU A 160 14.30 -44.59 -18.96
C GLU A 160 14.12 -44.99 -20.44
N THR A 161 12.90 -45.38 -20.82
CA THR A 161 12.54 -45.78 -22.18
C THR A 161 12.33 -44.59 -23.12
N GLY A 162 12.02 -43.41 -22.57
CA GLY A 162 11.77 -42.17 -23.31
C GLY A 162 10.45 -42.19 -24.08
N ASP A 163 9.51 -43.04 -23.69
CA ASP A 163 8.22 -43.20 -24.37
C ASP A 163 7.16 -42.21 -23.87
N GLY A 164 7.49 -41.40 -22.87
CA GLY A 164 6.60 -40.40 -22.28
C GLY A 164 5.63 -40.96 -21.24
N THR A 165 5.79 -42.23 -20.84
CA THR A 165 5.00 -42.94 -19.84
C THR A 165 5.91 -43.61 -18.80
N LEU A 166 5.35 -43.98 -17.65
CA LEU A 166 6.04 -44.79 -16.65
C LEU A 166 5.26 -46.07 -16.42
N ASN A 167 5.86 -47.21 -16.75
CA ASN A 167 5.28 -48.50 -16.43
C ASN A 167 5.62 -48.93 -15.00
N PHE A 168 4.93 -49.98 -14.49
CA PHE A 168 5.12 -50.46 -13.13
C PHE A 168 6.57 -50.90 -12.83
N GLU A 169 7.30 -51.45 -13.81
CA GLU A 169 8.68 -51.90 -13.61
C GLU A 169 9.65 -50.71 -13.47
N GLU A 170 9.50 -49.69 -14.31
CA GLU A 170 10.25 -48.43 -14.21
C GLU A 170 9.97 -47.76 -12.87
N PHE A 171 8.70 -47.64 -12.51
CA PHE A 171 8.28 -47.07 -11.24
C PHE A 171 8.84 -47.85 -10.03
N SER A 172 8.76 -49.18 -10.06
CA SER A 172 9.28 -50.09 -9.02
C SER A 172 10.80 -49.96 -8.79
N LYS A 173 11.57 -49.92 -9.88
CA LYS A 173 13.05 -49.78 -9.82
C LYS A 173 13.46 -48.49 -9.12
N LEU A 174 12.74 -47.40 -9.37
CA LEU A 174 13.02 -46.09 -8.79
C LEU A 174 12.67 -45.99 -7.32
N VAL A 175 11.63 -46.68 -6.86
CA VAL A 175 11.22 -46.59 -5.45
C VAL A 175 12.21 -47.28 -4.53
N THR A 176 12.90 -48.28 -5.04
CA THR A 176 14.01 -48.93 -4.33
C THR A 176 15.25 -48.02 -4.28
N SER A 177 15.32 -46.95 -5.09
CA SER A 177 16.44 -46.03 -5.12
C SER A 177 16.38 -44.99 -3.99
N PRO A 178 17.52 -44.65 -3.34
CA PRO A 178 17.59 -43.56 -2.37
C PRO A 178 17.15 -42.20 -2.93
N LYS A 179 17.24 -42.05 -4.27
CA LYS A 179 16.80 -40.86 -4.98
C LYS A 179 15.30 -40.66 -4.79
N LEU A 180 14.43 -41.65 -5.04
CA LEU A 180 12.98 -41.44 -4.92
C LEU A 180 12.54 -41.08 -3.51
N LYS A 181 13.16 -41.65 -2.48
CA LYS A 181 12.87 -41.31 -1.08
C LYS A 181 13.22 -39.84 -0.77
N PHE A 182 14.33 -39.35 -1.33
CA PHE A 182 14.69 -37.92 -1.28
C PHE A 182 13.73 -37.05 -2.12
N TRP A 183 13.21 -37.56 -3.23
CA TRP A 183 12.26 -36.84 -4.07
C TRP A 183 10.87 -36.73 -3.45
N MET A 184 10.38 -37.80 -2.85
CA MET A 184 9.13 -37.82 -2.09
C MET A 184 9.19 -36.83 -0.93
N SER A 185 10.32 -36.74 -0.23
CA SER A 185 10.49 -35.73 0.82
C SER A 185 10.57 -34.30 0.27
N GLN A 186 11.13 -34.10 -0.93
CA GLN A 186 11.13 -32.79 -1.62
C GLN A 186 9.73 -32.37 -2.13
N LEU A 187 8.85 -33.34 -2.39
CA LEU A 187 7.46 -33.11 -2.80
C LEU A 187 6.46 -33.15 -1.63
N GLU A 188 6.95 -33.35 -0.40
CA GLU A 188 6.14 -33.51 0.83
C GLU A 188 5.13 -34.67 0.73
N LEU A 189 5.53 -35.75 0.05
CA LEU A 189 4.71 -36.94 -0.17
C LEU A 189 5.13 -38.05 0.80
N ASP A 190 4.22 -38.46 1.68
CA ASP A 190 4.36 -39.68 2.49
C ASP A 190 3.58 -40.82 1.82
N TYR A 191 4.25 -41.96 1.61
CA TYR A 191 3.60 -43.16 1.11
C TYR A 191 3.95 -44.35 2.03
N HIS A 192 2.93 -45.14 2.35
CA HIS A 192 3.07 -46.35 3.15
C HIS A 192 3.18 -47.61 2.31
N ASP A 193 2.60 -47.58 1.10
CA ASP A 193 2.64 -48.69 0.16
C ASP A 193 2.82 -48.19 -1.27
N LEU A 194 3.63 -48.94 -1.99
CA LEU A 194 4.12 -48.68 -3.33
C LEU A 194 3.08 -48.97 -4.40
N LEU A 195 2.41 -50.11 -4.24
CA LEU A 195 1.36 -50.55 -5.14
C LEU A 195 0.21 -49.54 -5.08
N SER A 196 -0.19 -49.21 -3.85
CA SER A 196 -1.23 -48.21 -3.58
C SER A 196 -0.93 -46.84 -4.20
N LEU A 197 0.35 -46.43 -4.23
CA LEU A 197 0.75 -45.16 -4.84
C LEU A 197 0.70 -45.23 -6.37
N PHE A 198 1.14 -46.33 -6.98
CA PHE A 198 1.05 -46.51 -8.42
C PHE A 198 -0.41 -46.53 -8.87
N GLU A 199 -1.26 -47.34 -8.21
CA GLU A 199 -2.70 -47.40 -8.47
C GLU A 199 -3.42 -46.07 -8.24
N PHE A 200 -2.91 -45.22 -7.34
CA PHE A 200 -3.48 -43.89 -7.11
C PHE A 200 -3.13 -42.90 -8.24
N LEU A 201 -1.97 -43.05 -8.85
CA LEU A 201 -1.49 -42.18 -9.93
C LEU A 201 -1.99 -42.65 -11.31
N ASP A 202 -2.15 -43.95 -11.49
CA ASP A 202 -2.65 -44.60 -12.71
C ASP A 202 -4.16 -44.39 -12.89
N ASN A 203 -4.60 -44.26 -14.14
CA ASN A 203 -6.02 -44.20 -14.52
C ASN A 203 -6.65 -45.60 -14.68
N GLY A 204 -5.84 -46.65 -14.56
CA GLY A 204 -6.21 -48.06 -14.74
C GLY A 204 -5.73 -48.68 -16.07
N ASP A 205 -4.88 -47.99 -16.83
CA ASP A 205 -4.27 -48.51 -18.06
C ASP A 205 -2.88 -49.15 -17.83
N GLY A 206 -2.37 -49.09 -16.59
CA GLY A 206 -1.10 -49.68 -16.19
C GLY A 206 0.12 -48.83 -16.56
N GLN A 207 -0.09 -47.58 -17.00
CA GLN A 207 0.95 -46.63 -17.38
C GLN A 207 0.65 -45.25 -16.76
N ILE A 208 1.68 -44.60 -16.22
CA ILE A 208 1.52 -43.25 -15.68
C ILE A 208 2.08 -42.25 -16.68
N THR A 209 1.21 -41.45 -17.27
CA THR A 209 1.61 -40.32 -18.12
C THR A 209 2.10 -39.14 -17.29
N LEU A 210 2.83 -38.21 -17.93
CA LEU A 210 3.28 -36.98 -17.27
C LEU A 210 2.12 -36.18 -16.65
N ASN A 211 0.95 -36.14 -17.30
CA ASN A 211 -0.20 -35.40 -16.83
C ASN A 211 -0.81 -36.06 -15.59
N GLU A 212 -0.95 -37.39 -15.59
CA GLU A 212 -1.40 -38.17 -14.42
C GLU A 212 -0.44 -38.03 -13.25
N PHE A 213 0.86 -38.04 -13.51
CA PHE A 213 1.86 -37.83 -12.48
C PHE A 213 1.75 -36.44 -11.84
N ILE A 214 1.52 -35.38 -12.64
CA ILE A 214 1.32 -34.01 -12.13
C ILE A 214 0.02 -33.88 -11.33
N GLU A 215 -1.09 -34.42 -11.85
CA GLU A 215 -2.38 -34.37 -11.17
C GLU A 215 -2.35 -35.16 -9.86
N GLY A 216 -1.80 -36.37 -9.90
CA GLY A 216 -1.69 -37.26 -8.75
C GLY A 216 -0.78 -36.69 -7.67
N ALA A 217 0.39 -36.13 -8.03
CA ALA A 217 1.27 -35.45 -7.08
C ALA A 217 0.58 -34.22 -6.43
N THR A 218 -0.24 -33.49 -7.20
CA THR A 218 -1.01 -32.35 -6.68
C THR A 218 -2.10 -32.80 -5.70
N ARG A 219 -2.79 -33.92 -5.99
CA ARG A 219 -3.84 -34.49 -5.11
C ARG A 219 -3.27 -35.03 -3.80
N LEU A 220 -2.14 -35.74 -3.84
CA LEU A 220 -1.49 -36.27 -2.64
C LEU A 220 -1.03 -35.14 -1.70
N ARG A 221 -0.47 -34.06 -2.26
CA ARG A 221 -0.09 -32.88 -1.48
C ARG A 221 -1.31 -32.18 -0.85
N GLY A 222 -2.45 -32.21 -1.51
CA GLY A 222 -3.71 -31.61 -1.02
C GLY A 222 -4.34 -32.36 0.16
N GLN A 223 -4.10 -33.67 0.29
CA GLN A 223 -4.59 -34.50 1.40
C GLN A 223 -3.65 -34.50 2.62
N ALA A 224 -2.39 -34.10 2.47
CA ALA A 224 -1.39 -34.05 3.53
C ALA A 224 -1.49 -32.80 4.45
N LYS A 225 -2.66 -32.16 4.55
CA LYS A 225 -2.89 -30.94 5.33
C LYS A 225 -3.91 -31.13 6.44
#